data_AF-A0A424KKE5-F1
#
_entry.id   AF-A0A424KKE5-F1
#
_cell.length_a   1.000
_cell.length_b   1.000
_cell.length_c   1.000
_cell.angle_alpha   90.00
_cell.angle_beta   90.00
_cell.angle_gamma   90.00
#
_symmetry.space_group_name_H-M   'P 1'
#
loop_
_entity.id
_entity.type
_entity.pdbx_description
1 polymer ?
#
loop_
_entity_poly.entity_id
_entity_poly.type
_entity_poly.pdbx_seq_one_letter_code
_entity_poly.pdbx_strand_id
1 'polypeptide(L)'
;MPEGLDTVIGGSAIDEARADAVYKQGLDYEAQGDRAGAIAAYREAVSHGSKSQHFHRLAYLLDLMGEEDEAVQMYETARESGPPRLQSLINLAVLYEDRGEFSKAEYILNQVIESEPNEPRAQLFLKDVQASRGMYYDDDADRSSTRHDAILDIPVTDFELSVRARNCLKKMQIRTLRDLVRVGESELNSYKNVGDTTVTEIKQMLASKGLRLGQDTAGGPRLRPEDIEELHSRGITDQILNKPISVLDLSVRARKALQMLGVLSLGELAARTEAELLGVKNFGQTSLDEIKERLVDHELSLKTLE
;
A
#
# COMPACT_ATOMS: atom_id res chain seq x y z
N MET A 1 -33.22 29.10 20.55
CA MET A 1 -33.12 27.69 20.13
C MET A 1 -32.58 27.69 18.72
N PRO A 2 -31.55 26.89 18.42
CA PRO A 2 -30.74 27.05 17.22
C PRO A 2 -31.44 26.50 15.98
N GLU A 3 -31.11 27.13 14.85
CA GLU A 3 -31.50 26.81 13.48
C GLU A 3 -30.90 25.46 13.06
N GLY A 4 -31.76 24.52 12.65
CA GLY A 4 -31.37 23.24 12.07
C GLY A 4 -31.24 23.36 10.56
N LEU A 5 -29.98 23.26 10.09
CA LEU A 5 -29.51 22.54 8.91
C LEU A 5 -30.53 22.22 7.79
N ASP A 6 -30.46 22.98 6.70
CA ASP A 6 -30.79 22.50 5.35
C ASP A 6 -29.66 22.94 4.41
N THR A 7 -28.56 22.18 4.39
CA THR A 7 -27.59 22.24 3.30
C THR A 7 -27.97 21.15 2.31
N VAL A 8 -28.69 21.59 1.28
CA VAL A 8 -29.13 20.79 0.13
C VAL A 8 -27.89 20.22 -0.58
N ILE A 9 -27.55 18.96 -0.27
CA ILE A 9 -26.69 18.15 -1.14
C ILE A 9 -27.56 17.80 -2.35
N GLY A 10 -27.36 18.53 -3.43
CA GLY A 10 -28.01 18.31 -4.72
C GLY A 10 -27.60 16.94 -5.27
N GLY A 11 -28.39 15.92 -5.00
CA GLY A 11 -28.35 14.67 -5.75
C GLY A 11 -28.84 14.92 -7.17
N SER A 12 -27.93 15.20 -8.10
CA SER A 12 -28.24 15.05 -9.52
C SER A 12 -28.47 13.57 -9.77
N ALA A 13 -29.72 13.20 -10.07
CA ALA A 13 -30.03 11.84 -10.51
C ALA A 13 -29.10 11.49 -11.68
N ILE A 14 -28.40 10.36 -11.56
CA ILE A 14 -27.57 9.80 -12.62
C ILE A 14 -28.51 9.54 -13.81
N ASP A 15 -28.28 10.25 -14.92
CA ASP A 15 -29.06 10.14 -16.15
C ASP A 15 -28.12 9.65 -17.26
N GLU A 16 -27.96 8.32 -17.31
CA GLU A 16 -27.07 7.67 -18.27
C GLU A 16 -27.47 7.94 -19.73
N ALA A 17 -28.77 8.09 -20.00
CA ALA A 17 -29.26 8.37 -21.35
C ALA A 17 -28.86 9.78 -21.80
N ARG A 18 -28.96 10.75 -20.89
CA ARG A 18 -28.44 12.10 -21.12
C ARG A 18 -26.92 12.11 -21.24
N ALA A 19 -26.21 11.38 -20.38
CA ALA A 19 -24.76 11.27 -20.45
C ALA A 19 -24.29 10.74 -21.82
N ASP A 20 -24.91 9.66 -22.32
CA ASP A 20 -24.60 9.08 -23.63
C ASP A 20 -24.94 10.05 -24.80
N ALA A 21 -26.02 10.83 -24.67
CA ALA A 21 -26.40 11.81 -25.69
C ALA A 21 -25.41 12.98 -25.76
N VAL A 22 -25.03 13.54 -24.61
CA VAL A 22 -24.05 14.62 -24.53
C VAL A 22 -22.66 14.12 -24.95
N TYR A 23 -22.30 12.87 -24.61
CA TYR A 23 -21.06 12.25 -25.10
C TYR A 23 -21.01 12.19 -26.63
N LYS A 24 -22.11 11.84 -27.30
CA LYS A 24 -22.18 11.87 -28.77
C LYS A 24 -21.99 13.27 -29.33
N GLN A 25 -22.53 14.29 -28.69
CA GLN A 25 -22.30 15.68 -29.07
C GLN A 25 -20.80 16.04 -28.97
N GLY A 26 -20.10 15.56 -27.93
CA GLY A 26 -18.65 15.71 -27.81
C GLY A 26 -17.88 15.07 -28.98
N LEU A 27 -18.30 13.88 -29.43
CA LEU A 27 -17.71 13.23 -30.61
C LEU A 27 -17.94 14.05 -31.90
N ASP A 28 -19.12 14.67 -32.05
CA ASP A 28 -19.41 15.52 -33.19
C ASP A 28 -18.55 16.80 -33.19
N TYR A 29 -18.30 17.39 -32.02
CA TYR A 29 -17.37 18.51 -31.88
C TYR A 29 -15.92 18.11 -32.20
N GLU A 30 -15.46 16.93 -31.75
CA GLU A 30 -14.15 16.39 -32.14
C GLU A 30 -14.02 16.24 -33.66
N ALA A 31 -15.06 15.69 -34.31
CA ALA A 31 -15.07 15.49 -35.76
C ALA A 31 -15.00 16.82 -36.54
N GLN A 32 -15.51 17.91 -35.95
CA GLN A 32 -15.44 19.27 -36.50
C GLN A 32 -14.10 19.97 -36.18
N GLY A 33 -13.25 19.37 -35.34
CA GLY A 33 -12.02 19.96 -34.85
C GLY A 33 -12.22 20.99 -33.72
N ASP A 34 -13.44 21.14 -33.21
CA ASP A 34 -13.74 21.99 -32.06
C ASP A 34 -13.41 21.26 -30.75
N ARG A 35 -12.13 21.29 -30.38
CA ARG A 35 -11.63 20.63 -29.16
C ARG A 35 -12.20 21.24 -27.88
N ALA A 36 -12.44 22.56 -27.85
CA ALA A 36 -12.98 23.22 -26.67
C ALA A 36 -14.45 22.83 -26.44
N GLY A 37 -15.25 22.81 -27.51
CA GLY A 37 -16.62 22.31 -27.48
C GLY A 37 -16.69 20.84 -27.08
N ALA A 38 -15.78 20.01 -27.58
CA ALA A 38 -15.70 18.60 -27.23
C ALA A 38 -15.41 18.37 -25.73
N ILE A 39 -14.41 19.06 -25.18
CA ILE A 39 -14.07 18.98 -23.75
C ILE A 39 -15.26 19.42 -22.88
N ALA A 40 -15.93 20.52 -23.24
CA ALA A 40 -17.10 20.99 -22.51
C ALA A 40 -18.23 19.96 -22.51
N ALA A 41 -18.54 19.37 -23.66
CA ALA A 41 -19.54 18.31 -23.78
C ALA A 41 -19.15 17.07 -22.98
N TYR A 42 -17.89 16.65 -23.01
CA TYR A 42 -17.47 15.48 -22.22
C TYR A 42 -17.49 15.72 -20.72
N ARG A 43 -17.14 16.93 -20.24
CA ARG A 43 -17.29 17.31 -18.83
C ARG A 43 -18.76 17.26 -18.39
N GLU A 44 -19.67 17.74 -19.22
CA GLU A 44 -21.10 17.60 -18.96
C GLU A 44 -21.52 16.11 -18.98
N ALA A 45 -21.03 15.30 -19.92
CA ALA A 45 -21.37 13.89 -19.99
C ALA A 45 -20.95 13.12 -18.73
N VAL A 46 -19.72 13.33 -18.24
CA VAL A 46 -19.26 12.69 -16.99
C VAL A 46 -20.01 13.19 -15.75
N SER A 47 -20.56 14.41 -15.78
CA SER A 47 -21.41 14.92 -14.69
C SER A 47 -22.79 14.24 -14.59
N HIS A 48 -23.27 13.66 -15.69
CA HIS A 48 -24.58 13.02 -15.76
C HIS A 48 -24.53 11.49 -15.69
N GLY A 49 -23.39 10.87 -16.02
CA GLY A 49 -23.22 9.42 -16.00
C GLY A 49 -21.78 8.97 -16.22
N SER A 50 -21.33 8.08 -15.35
CA SER A 50 -19.92 7.75 -15.14
C SER A 50 -19.54 6.42 -15.79
N LYS A 51 -19.52 6.34 -17.13
CA LYS A 51 -18.95 5.17 -17.83
C LYS A 51 -17.46 5.39 -18.06
N SER A 52 -16.65 4.33 -17.89
CA SER A 52 -15.21 4.35 -18.16
C SER A 52 -14.82 4.97 -19.51
N GLN A 53 -15.68 4.83 -20.53
CA GLN A 53 -15.48 5.40 -21.86
C GLN A 53 -15.59 6.94 -21.93
N HIS A 54 -16.45 7.55 -21.12
CA HIS A 54 -16.65 9.00 -21.10
C HIS A 54 -15.41 9.65 -20.50
N PHE A 55 -14.94 9.13 -19.36
CA PHE A 55 -13.70 9.55 -18.72
C PHE A 55 -12.49 9.33 -19.61
N HIS A 56 -12.37 8.18 -20.29
CA HIS A 56 -11.26 7.91 -21.20
C HIS A 56 -11.12 8.98 -22.30
N ARG A 57 -12.24 9.37 -22.94
CA ARG A 57 -12.20 10.36 -24.02
C ARG A 57 -11.91 11.77 -23.52
N LEU A 58 -12.51 12.15 -22.39
CA LEU A 58 -12.20 13.41 -21.75
C LEU A 58 -10.72 13.50 -21.40
N ALA A 59 -10.19 12.47 -20.72
CA ALA A 59 -8.78 12.38 -20.34
C ALA A 59 -7.84 12.47 -21.56
N TYR A 60 -8.18 11.76 -22.64
CA TYR A 60 -7.40 11.79 -23.88
C TYR A 60 -7.34 13.21 -24.51
N LEU A 61 -8.45 13.95 -24.52
CA LEU A 61 -8.43 15.31 -25.02
C LEU A 61 -7.71 16.29 -24.09
N LEU A 62 -7.84 16.12 -22.78
CA LEU A 62 -7.14 16.95 -21.79
C LEU A 62 -5.63 16.78 -21.90
N ASP A 63 -5.16 15.53 -22.02
CA ASP A 63 -3.76 15.18 -22.27
C ASP A 63 -3.23 15.87 -23.53
N LEU A 64 -3.95 15.79 -24.65
CA LEU A 64 -3.59 16.49 -25.90
C LEU A 64 -3.51 18.02 -25.76
N MET A 65 -4.21 18.60 -24.79
CA MET A 65 -4.18 20.04 -24.52
C MET A 65 -3.12 20.43 -23.47
N GLY A 66 -2.42 19.46 -22.87
CA GLY A 66 -1.46 19.66 -21.80
C GLY A 66 -2.08 19.86 -20.42
N GLU A 67 -3.38 19.60 -20.26
CA GLU A 67 -4.09 19.64 -18.97
C GLU A 67 -3.89 18.31 -18.23
N GLU A 68 -2.63 17.97 -17.98
CA GLU A 68 -2.22 16.63 -17.52
C GLU A 68 -2.82 16.25 -16.16
N ASP A 69 -2.98 17.20 -15.22
CA ASP A 69 -3.49 16.91 -13.88
C ASP A 69 -4.94 16.42 -13.91
N GLU A 70 -5.78 17.09 -14.71
CA GLU A 70 -7.16 16.68 -14.91
C GLU A 70 -7.21 15.39 -15.75
N ALA A 71 -6.32 15.21 -16.72
CA ALA A 71 -6.24 13.99 -17.51
C ALA A 71 -5.95 12.75 -16.65
N VAL A 72 -4.97 12.83 -15.74
CA VAL A 72 -4.66 11.76 -14.78
C VAL A 72 -5.86 11.44 -13.90
N GLN A 73 -6.50 12.47 -13.33
CA GLN A 73 -7.69 12.28 -12.48
C GLN A 73 -8.82 11.58 -13.25
N MET A 74 -9.06 11.95 -14.51
CA MET A 74 -10.08 11.32 -15.34
C MET A 74 -9.72 9.87 -15.68
N TYR A 75 -8.46 9.55 -15.97
CA TYR A 75 -8.04 8.16 -16.18
C TYR A 75 -8.13 7.30 -14.91
N GLU A 76 -7.79 7.83 -13.75
CA GLU A 76 -7.99 7.16 -12.45
C GLU A 76 -9.47 6.89 -12.20
N THR A 77 -10.33 7.89 -12.41
CA THR A 77 -11.80 7.74 -12.29
C THR A 77 -12.35 6.73 -13.30
N ALA A 78 -11.78 6.68 -14.52
CA ALA A 78 -12.15 5.69 -15.53
C ALA A 78 -11.87 4.25 -15.09
N ARG A 79 -10.88 4.05 -14.21
CA ARG A 79 -10.51 2.76 -13.61
C ARG A 79 -11.46 2.33 -12.50
N GLU A 80 -11.99 3.28 -11.75
CA GLU A 80 -12.89 3.04 -10.62
C GLU A 80 -14.34 2.83 -11.08
N SER A 81 -14.73 3.48 -12.19
CA SER A 81 -16.11 3.50 -12.70
C SER A 81 -16.57 2.27 -13.51
N GLY A 82 -15.76 1.20 -13.55
CA GLY A 82 -16.06 -0.05 -14.25
C GLY A 82 -14.80 -0.69 -14.83
N PRO A 83 -14.90 -1.78 -15.61
CA PRO A 83 -13.75 -2.40 -16.23
C PRO A 83 -12.98 -1.38 -17.07
N PRO A 84 -11.77 -0.97 -16.66
CA PRO A 84 -11.02 0.04 -17.38
C PRO A 84 -10.73 -0.46 -18.79
N ARG A 85 -10.88 0.43 -19.77
CA ARG A 85 -10.35 0.13 -21.11
C ARG A 85 -8.84 -0.02 -20.98
N LEU A 86 -8.29 -1.08 -21.60
CA LEU A 86 -6.85 -1.32 -21.72
C LEU A 86 -6.09 -0.06 -22.13
N GLN A 87 -6.68 0.69 -23.08
CA GLN A 87 -6.12 1.94 -23.59
C GLN A 87 -6.02 3.06 -22.54
N SER A 88 -6.98 3.14 -21.60
CA SER A 88 -6.94 4.10 -20.49
C SER A 88 -5.77 3.81 -19.56
N LEU A 89 -5.55 2.53 -19.25
CA LEU A 89 -4.46 2.10 -18.36
C LEU A 89 -3.10 2.39 -19.00
N ILE A 90 -2.93 2.07 -20.28
CA ILE A 90 -1.69 2.36 -20.99
C ILE A 90 -1.40 3.86 -21.02
N ASN A 91 -2.40 4.69 -21.35
CA ASN A 91 -2.21 6.14 -21.39
C ASN A 91 -1.93 6.73 -20.00
N LEU A 92 -2.59 6.23 -18.95
CA LEU A 92 -2.31 6.63 -17.57
C LEU A 92 -0.88 6.28 -17.16
N ALA A 93 -0.38 5.09 -17.55
CA ALA A 93 0.98 4.70 -17.25
C ALA A 93 2.03 5.61 -17.93
N VAL A 94 1.77 6.03 -19.17
CA VAL A 94 2.62 7.00 -19.88
C VAL A 94 2.63 8.34 -19.15
N LEU A 95 1.47 8.85 -18.74
CA LEU A 95 1.39 10.10 -17.96
C LEU A 95 2.14 10.01 -16.62
N TYR A 96 2.10 8.86 -15.94
CA TYR A 96 2.91 8.67 -14.74
C TYR A 96 4.41 8.61 -15.04
N GLU A 97 4.83 8.00 -16.16
CA GLU A 97 6.23 8.03 -16.58
C GLU A 97 6.70 9.47 -16.82
N ASP A 98 5.93 10.27 -17.56
CA ASP A 98 6.27 11.66 -17.88
C ASP A 98 6.39 12.52 -16.61
N ARG A 99 5.62 12.19 -15.56
CA ARG A 99 5.69 12.81 -14.22
C ARG A 99 6.84 12.31 -13.35
N GLY A 100 7.58 11.29 -13.79
CA GLY A 100 8.62 10.61 -13.01
C GLY A 100 8.07 9.68 -11.93
N GLU A 101 6.78 9.37 -11.94
CA GLU A 101 6.11 8.45 -11.02
C GLU A 101 6.26 6.99 -11.49
N PHE A 102 7.50 6.56 -11.73
CA PHE A 102 7.84 5.29 -12.38
C PHE A 102 7.22 4.06 -11.68
N SER A 103 7.13 4.08 -10.35
CA SER A 103 6.53 2.99 -9.58
C SER A 103 5.04 2.81 -9.85
N LYS A 104 4.29 3.90 -10.06
CA LYS A 104 2.86 3.83 -10.42
C LYS A 104 2.67 3.39 -11.87
N ALA A 105 3.52 3.88 -12.78
CA ALA A 105 3.53 3.46 -14.17
C ALA A 105 3.78 1.95 -14.31
N GLU A 106 4.81 1.42 -13.63
CA GLU A 106 5.14 -0.01 -13.62
C GLU A 106 4.00 -0.85 -13.02
N TYR A 107 3.39 -0.39 -11.93
CA TYR A 107 2.24 -1.08 -11.34
C TYR A 107 1.09 -1.26 -12.33
N ILE A 108 0.71 -0.20 -13.04
CA ILE A 108 -0.39 -0.26 -14.02
C ILE A 108 -0.04 -1.14 -15.21
N LEU A 109 1.18 -1.03 -15.73
CA LEU A 109 1.61 -1.82 -16.89
C LEU A 109 1.66 -3.31 -16.56
N ASN A 110 2.05 -3.68 -15.33
CA ASN A 110 1.99 -5.06 -14.88
C ASN A 110 0.53 -5.57 -14.79
N GLN A 111 -0.42 -4.77 -14.30
CA GLN A 111 -1.84 -5.15 -14.32
C GLN A 111 -2.36 -5.39 -15.75
N VAL A 112 -1.92 -4.55 -16.70
CA VAL A 112 -2.25 -4.71 -18.11
C VAL A 112 -1.66 -6.01 -18.67
N ILE A 113 -0.42 -6.34 -18.36
CA ILE A 113 0.25 -7.56 -18.86
C ILE A 113 -0.31 -8.83 -18.19
N GLU A 114 -0.71 -8.77 -16.93
CA GLU A 114 -1.37 -9.89 -16.23
C GLU A 114 -2.71 -10.26 -16.89
N SER A 115 -3.46 -9.25 -17.36
CA SER A 115 -4.75 -9.45 -18.03
C SER A 115 -4.59 -9.78 -19.52
N GLU A 116 -3.71 -9.06 -20.23
CA GLU A 116 -3.44 -9.22 -21.66
C GLU A 116 -1.93 -9.39 -21.91
N PRO A 117 -1.38 -10.62 -21.72
CA PRO A 117 0.06 -10.87 -21.80
C PRO A 117 0.70 -10.53 -23.15
N ASN A 118 -0.12 -10.49 -24.22
CA ASN A 118 0.32 -10.24 -25.58
C ASN A 118 0.12 -8.79 -26.05
N GLU A 119 -0.17 -7.84 -25.16
CA GLU A 119 -0.31 -6.43 -25.51
C GLU A 119 1.06 -5.76 -25.76
N PRO A 120 1.47 -5.49 -27.02
CA PRO A 120 2.84 -5.07 -27.31
C PRO A 120 3.18 -3.68 -26.80
N ARG A 121 2.17 -2.79 -26.74
CA ARG A 121 2.36 -1.42 -26.22
C ARG A 121 2.69 -1.45 -24.73
N ALA A 122 2.00 -2.27 -23.95
CA ALA A 122 2.24 -2.38 -22.52
C ALA A 122 3.64 -2.94 -22.22
N GLN A 123 4.08 -3.95 -22.98
CA GLN A 123 5.44 -4.48 -22.86
C GLN A 123 6.52 -3.45 -23.25
N LEU A 124 6.26 -2.63 -24.27
CA LEU A 124 7.18 -1.57 -24.69
C LEU A 124 7.31 -0.50 -23.60
N PHE A 125 6.19 0.08 -23.16
CA PHE A 125 6.21 1.11 -22.12
C PHE A 125 6.75 0.59 -20.78
N LEU A 126 6.56 -0.70 -20.45
CA LEU A 126 7.15 -1.26 -19.24
C LEU A 126 8.68 -1.26 -19.32
N LYS A 127 9.26 -1.57 -20.48
CA LYS A 127 10.71 -1.49 -20.68
C LYS A 127 11.22 -0.06 -20.60
N ASP A 128 10.48 0.89 -21.18
CA ASP A 128 10.82 2.31 -21.14
C ASP A 128 10.79 2.82 -19.69
N VAL A 129 9.71 2.56 -18.94
CA VAL A 129 9.60 2.88 -17.51
C VAL A 129 10.73 2.25 -16.69
N GLN A 130 11.07 0.99 -16.94
CA GLN A 130 12.17 0.31 -16.22
C GLN A 130 13.54 0.92 -16.54
N ALA A 131 13.77 1.33 -17.79
CA ALA A 131 14.98 2.04 -18.20
C ALA A 131 15.05 3.45 -17.59
N SER A 132 13.93 4.19 -17.62
CA SER A 132 13.77 5.52 -17.03
C SER A 132 14.01 5.48 -15.51
N ARG A 133 13.45 4.48 -14.80
CA ARG A 133 13.72 4.23 -13.38
C ARG A 133 15.19 3.91 -13.11
N GLY A 134 15.85 3.15 -13.98
CA GLY A 134 17.28 2.86 -13.87
C GLY A 134 18.19 4.10 -13.95
N MET A 135 17.71 5.20 -14.55
CA MET A 135 18.44 6.48 -14.64
C MET A 135 18.09 7.45 -13.50
N TYR A 136 16.87 7.36 -12.96
CA TYR A 136 16.43 8.11 -11.79
C TYR A 136 16.43 7.17 -10.58
N TYR A 137 17.58 7.05 -9.92
CA TYR A 137 17.69 6.37 -8.63
C TYR A 137 16.56 6.86 -7.70
N ASP A 138 15.62 5.96 -7.39
CA ASP A 138 14.56 6.18 -6.41
C ASP A 138 15.22 6.25 -5.03
N ASP A 139 15.70 7.44 -4.70
CA ASP A 139 16.45 7.76 -3.50
C ASP A 139 15.65 7.37 -2.23
N ASP A 140 14.32 7.27 -2.28
CA ASP A 140 13.50 7.00 -1.10
C ASP A 140 13.17 5.50 -0.90
N ALA A 141 12.91 4.75 -1.97
CA ALA A 141 12.73 3.30 -1.89
C ALA A 141 14.07 2.59 -1.57
N ASP A 142 15.15 3.00 -2.23
CA ASP A 142 16.48 2.44 -1.97
C ASP A 142 17.02 2.88 -0.62
N ARG A 143 16.79 4.10 -0.11
CA ARG A 143 17.25 4.46 1.24
C ARG A 143 16.61 3.63 2.34
N SER A 144 15.36 3.21 2.18
CA SER A 144 14.71 2.34 3.16
C SER A 144 15.24 0.91 3.07
N SER A 145 15.38 0.36 1.86
CA SER A 145 15.93 -0.99 1.65
C SER A 145 17.40 -1.07 2.01
N THR A 146 18.24 -0.14 1.54
CA THR A 146 19.69 -0.08 1.85
C THR A 146 19.94 0.16 3.33
N ARG A 147 19.15 0.98 4.04
CA ARG A 147 19.29 1.11 5.50
C ARG A 147 18.90 -0.19 6.21
N HIS A 148 17.82 -0.84 5.77
CA HIS A 148 17.39 -2.10 6.35
C HIS A 148 18.44 -3.20 6.11
N ASP A 149 18.96 -3.32 4.89
CA ASP A 149 20.02 -4.26 4.55
C ASP A 149 21.33 -3.97 5.28
N ALA A 150 21.70 -2.70 5.41
CA ALA A 150 22.86 -2.30 6.20
C ALA A 150 22.72 -2.66 7.69
N ILE A 151 21.51 -2.59 8.26
CA ILE A 151 21.24 -3.02 9.64
C ILE A 151 21.39 -4.54 9.76
N LEU A 152 20.88 -5.31 8.80
CA LEU A 152 20.97 -6.77 8.82
C LEU A 152 22.41 -7.27 8.76
N ASP A 153 23.31 -6.53 8.11
CA ASP A 153 24.71 -6.91 7.98
C ASP A 153 25.57 -6.54 9.21
N ILE A 154 25.00 -5.85 10.21
CA ILE A 154 25.72 -5.52 11.45
C ILE A 154 26.08 -6.81 12.20
N PRO A 155 27.35 -6.98 12.62
CA PRO A 155 27.77 -8.10 13.45
C PRO A 155 27.05 -8.14 14.80
N VAL A 156 26.63 -9.33 15.25
CA VAL A 156 26.04 -9.50 16.59
C VAL A 156 27.00 -9.16 17.73
N THR A 157 28.30 -9.10 17.43
CA THR A 157 29.37 -8.71 18.38
C THR A 157 29.37 -7.23 18.72
N ASP A 158 28.75 -6.38 17.89
CA ASP A 158 28.71 -4.94 18.09
C ASP A 158 27.70 -4.54 19.18
N PHE A 159 26.93 -5.51 19.68
CA PHE A 159 25.92 -5.32 20.70
C PHE A 159 26.40 -5.76 22.08
N GLU A 160 26.00 -5.01 23.11
CA GLU A 160 26.27 -5.31 24.51
C GLU A 160 25.42 -6.49 25.01
N LEU A 161 25.84 -7.70 24.65
CA LEU A 161 25.23 -8.94 25.08
C LEU A 161 26.02 -9.58 26.22
N SER A 162 25.33 -10.31 27.10
CA SER A 162 26.00 -11.09 28.14
C SER A 162 27.00 -12.09 27.55
N VAL A 163 28.00 -12.48 28.34
CA VAL A 163 29.00 -13.48 27.91
C VAL A 163 28.31 -14.80 27.52
N ARG A 164 27.19 -15.15 28.17
CA ARG A 164 26.40 -16.33 27.84
C ARG A 164 25.73 -16.20 26.48
N ALA A 165 25.05 -15.09 26.22
CA ALA A 165 24.40 -14.82 24.93
C ALA A 165 25.41 -14.85 23.78
N ARG A 166 26.55 -14.17 23.91
CA ARG A 166 27.63 -14.20 22.89
C ARG A 166 28.16 -15.59 22.63
N ASN A 167 28.38 -16.39 23.67
CA ASN A 167 28.85 -17.76 23.52
C ASN A 167 27.81 -18.68 22.85
N CYS A 168 26.52 -18.45 23.10
CA CYS A 168 25.44 -19.19 22.44
C CYS A 168 25.39 -18.84 20.94
N LEU A 169 25.33 -17.55 20.60
CA LEU A 169 25.30 -17.09 19.20
C LEU A 169 26.52 -17.58 18.41
N LYS A 170 27.72 -17.52 19.01
CA LYS A 170 28.95 -18.03 18.40
C LYS A 170 28.91 -19.54 18.13
N LYS A 171 28.36 -20.33 19.06
CA LYS A 171 28.20 -21.79 18.87
C LYS A 171 27.20 -22.13 17.77
N MET A 172 26.15 -21.31 17.63
CA MET A 172 25.14 -21.41 16.58
C MET A 172 25.61 -20.87 15.22
N GLN A 173 26.87 -20.41 15.13
CA GLN A 173 27.43 -19.77 13.92
C GLN A 173 26.65 -18.53 13.45
N ILE A 174 25.94 -17.86 14.36
CA ILE A 174 25.23 -16.62 14.09
C ILE A 174 26.25 -15.47 14.17
N ARG A 175 26.50 -14.79 13.06
CA ARG A 175 27.52 -13.74 12.97
C ARG A 175 26.90 -12.36 12.79
N THR A 176 25.82 -12.27 12.04
CA THR A 176 25.14 -11.01 11.73
C THR A 176 23.71 -11.00 12.26
N LEU A 177 23.09 -9.82 12.29
CA LEU A 177 21.66 -9.71 12.54
C LEU A 177 20.84 -10.47 11.49
N ARG A 178 21.29 -10.52 10.24
CA ARG A 178 20.69 -11.30 9.14
C ARG A 178 20.59 -12.80 9.48
N ASP A 179 21.64 -13.37 10.06
CA ASP A 179 21.64 -14.77 10.49
C ASP A 179 20.67 -14.98 11.66
N LEU A 180 20.67 -14.03 12.60
CA LEU A 180 19.91 -14.14 13.84
C LEU A 180 18.40 -14.04 13.62
N VAL A 181 17.96 -13.18 12.71
CA VAL A 181 16.53 -12.99 12.42
C VAL A 181 15.91 -14.16 11.64
N ARG A 182 16.72 -15.07 11.10
CA ARG A 182 16.28 -16.33 10.50
C ARG A 182 16.07 -17.44 11.55
N VAL A 183 16.48 -17.23 12.78
CA VAL A 183 16.33 -18.23 13.84
C VAL A 183 15.07 -17.92 14.64
N GLY A 184 14.17 -18.90 14.72
CA GLY A 184 12.95 -18.81 15.51
C GLY A 184 13.24 -18.89 17.02
N GLU A 185 12.30 -18.40 17.84
CA GLU A 185 12.43 -18.49 19.30
C GLU A 185 12.49 -19.94 19.80
N SER A 186 11.62 -20.80 19.27
CA SER A 186 11.58 -22.23 19.64
C SER A 186 12.88 -22.94 19.27
N GLU A 187 13.50 -22.55 18.15
CA GLU A 187 14.80 -23.05 17.74
C GLU A 187 15.88 -22.58 18.71
N LEU A 188 15.91 -21.29 19.07
CA LEU A 188 16.85 -20.74 20.05
C LEU A 188 16.76 -21.48 21.41
N ASN A 189 15.54 -21.73 21.89
CA ASN A 189 15.26 -22.44 23.14
C ASN A 189 15.68 -23.91 23.11
N SER A 190 15.74 -24.52 21.93
CA SER A 190 16.17 -25.92 21.77
C SER A 190 17.68 -26.11 21.97
N TYR A 191 18.48 -25.03 21.87
CA TYR A 191 19.93 -25.11 22.01
C TYR A 191 20.36 -25.25 23.46
N LYS A 192 21.22 -26.26 23.70
CA LYS A 192 21.79 -26.54 25.01
C LYS A 192 22.51 -25.29 25.56
N ASN A 193 22.07 -24.83 26.73
CA ASN A 193 22.56 -23.66 27.48
C ASN A 193 22.04 -22.28 27.03
N VAL A 194 21.04 -22.23 26.15
CA VAL A 194 20.23 -21.02 25.98
C VAL A 194 19.16 -21.03 27.08
N GLY A 195 19.23 -20.09 28.01
CA GLY A 195 18.20 -19.90 29.04
C GLY A 195 17.26 -18.76 28.68
N ASP A 196 16.10 -18.69 29.35
CA ASP A 196 15.07 -17.66 29.12
C ASP A 196 15.63 -16.23 29.21
N THR A 197 16.61 -16.01 30.08
CA THR A 197 17.31 -14.72 30.21
C THR A 197 18.11 -14.37 28.95
N THR A 198 18.80 -15.34 28.35
CA THR A 198 19.57 -15.15 27.11
C THR A 198 18.65 -14.84 25.93
N VAL A 199 17.50 -15.51 25.84
CA VAL A 199 16.48 -15.25 24.81
C VAL A 199 15.93 -13.85 24.95
N THR A 200 15.61 -13.44 26.18
CA THR A 200 15.07 -12.11 26.47
C THR A 200 16.08 -11.01 26.12
N GLU A 201 17.36 -11.19 26.45
CA GLU A 201 18.44 -10.27 26.05
C GLU A 201 18.53 -10.13 24.52
N ILE A 202 18.51 -11.25 23.80
CA ILE A 202 18.59 -11.27 22.33
C ILE A 202 17.37 -10.56 21.71
N LYS A 203 16.17 -10.81 22.24
CA LYS A 203 14.94 -10.13 21.80
C LYS A 203 14.99 -8.62 22.01
N GLN A 204 15.45 -8.17 23.18
CA GLN A 204 15.59 -6.74 23.47
C GLN A 204 16.61 -6.06 22.54
N MET A 205 17.73 -6.73 22.26
CA MET A 205 18.73 -6.26 21.32
C MET A 205 18.15 -6.09 19.92
N LEU A 206 17.45 -7.11 19.39
CA LEU A 206 16.82 -7.03 18.08
C LEU A 206 15.74 -5.93 18.02
N ALA A 207 14.92 -5.83 19.07
CA ALA A 207 13.88 -4.80 19.17
C ALA A 207 14.47 -3.37 19.13
N SER A 208 15.67 -3.16 19.71
CA SER A 208 16.35 -1.86 19.65
C SER A 208 16.72 -1.42 18.23
N LYS A 209 16.80 -2.36 17.29
CA LYS A 209 17.04 -2.14 15.85
C LYS A 209 15.77 -2.31 15.00
N GLY A 210 14.61 -2.49 15.64
CA GLY A 210 13.35 -2.74 14.95
C GLY A 210 13.26 -4.12 14.29
N LEU A 211 14.10 -5.07 14.70
CA LEU A 211 14.15 -6.43 14.19
C LEU A 211 13.55 -7.42 15.19
N ARG A 212 13.29 -8.65 14.75
CA ARG A 212 12.81 -9.74 15.60
C ARG A 212 13.35 -11.10 15.16
N LEU A 213 13.40 -12.04 16.11
CA LEU A 213 13.71 -13.45 15.83
C LEU A 213 12.67 -14.03 14.85
N GLY A 214 13.09 -14.91 13.94
CA GLY A 214 12.21 -15.59 12.98
C GLY A 214 11.46 -14.67 11.99
N GLN A 215 11.92 -13.44 11.75
CA GLN A 215 11.25 -12.51 10.83
C GLN A 215 11.42 -12.90 9.35
N ASP A 216 12.43 -13.72 9.05
CA ASP A 216 12.81 -14.16 7.70
C ASP A 216 12.64 -15.69 7.53
N THR A 217 12.06 -16.36 8.55
CA THR A 217 11.48 -17.69 8.39
C THR A 217 10.08 -17.54 7.85
N ALA A 218 9.66 -18.42 6.94
CA ALA A 218 8.37 -18.41 6.23
C ALA A 218 7.11 -18.58 7.13
N GLY A 219 7.08 -17.94 8.29
CA GLY A 219 6.08 -18.12 9.34
C GLY A 219 5.44 -16.81 9.74
N GLY A 220 4.48 -16.38 8.92
CA GLY A 220 3.21 -15.82 9.37
C GLY A 220 3.19 -14.49 10.17
N PRO A 221 2.01 -13.89 10.32
CA PRO A 221 1.79 -12.83 11.30
C PRO A 221 1.83 -13.47 12.71
N ARG A 222 2.46 -12.82 13.69
CA ARG A 222 2.45 -13.30 15.09
C ARG A 222 1.12 -13.03 15.78
N LEU A 223 0.12 -13.78 15.36
CA LEU A 223 -1.19 -13.84 15.99
C LEU A 223 -1.20 -15.02 16.96
N ARG A 224 -1.88 -14.88 18.11
CA ARG A 224 -2.16 -16.08 18.94
C ARG A 224 -3.02 -17.03 18.10
N PRO A 225 -2.93 -18.36 18.26
CA PRO A 225 -3.78 -19.29 17.53
C PRO A 225 -5.27 -18.93 17.62
N GLU A 226 -5.70 -18.46 18.80
CA GLU A 226 -7.06 -17.94 19.06
C GLU A 226 -7.41 -16.73 18.17
N ASP A 227 -6.49 -15.79 17.97
CA ASP A 227 -6.71 -14.62 17.11
C ASP A 227 -6.71 -15.01 15.62
N ILE A 228 -5.91 -16.02 15.22
CA ILE A 228 -5.92 -16.55 13.84
C ILE A 228 -7.25 -17.23 13.56
N GLU A 229 -7.71 -18.10 14.46
CA GLU A 229 -9.00 -18.78 14.34
C GLU A 229 -10.16 -17.77 14.31
N GLU A 230 -10.11 -16.73 15.14
CA GLU A 230 -11.08 -15.64 15.12
C GLU A 230 -11.08 -14.91 13.75
N LEU A 231 -9.91 -14.54 13.23
CA LEU A 231 -9.79 -13.83 11.95
C LEU A 231 -10.17 -14.73 10.74
N HIS A 232 -9.82 -16.02 10.78
CA HIS A 232 -10.24 -17.00 9.77
C HIS A 232 -11.75 -17.26 9.84
N SER A 233 -12.35 -17.28 11.03
CA SER A 233 -13.82 -17.40 11.18
C SER A 233 -14.58 -16.22 10.57
N ARG A 234 -13.92 -15.07 10.47
CA ARG A 234 -14.41 -13.86 9.78
C ARG A 234 -14.13 -13.88 8.26
N GLY A 235 -13.53 -14.95 7.73
CA GLY A 235 -13.24 -15.12 6.30
C GLY A 235 -11.93 -14.51 5.82
N ILE A 236 -11.06 -14.05 6.72
CA ILE A 236 -9.81 -13.38 6.35
C ILE A 236 -8.75 -14.42 5.99
N THR A 237 -8.10 -14.25 4.84
CA THR A 237 -7.08 -15.18 4.34
C THR A 237 -5.69 -14.87 4.87
N ASP A 238 -4.83 -15.88 4.96
CA ASP A 238 -3.41 -15.71 5.33
C ASP A 238 -2.65 -14.76 4.41
N GLN A 239 -3.07 -14.65 3.14
CA GLN A 239 -2.49 -13.69 2.20
C GLN A 239 -2.72 -12.25 2.67
N ILE A 240 -3.89 -11.92 3.22
CA ILE A 240 -4.19 -10.60 3.77
C ILE A 240 -3.47 -10.40 5.10
N LEU A 241 -3.49 -11.39 5.98
CA LEU A 241 -2.86 -11.29 7.30
C LEU A 241 -1.35 -11.04 7.23
N ASN A 242 -0.69 -11.62 6.23
CA ASN A 242 0.75 -11.48 6.00
C ASN A 242 1.16 -10.18 5.30
N LYS A 243 0.22 -9.36 4.81
CA LYS A 243 0.57 -8.09 4.16
C LYS A 243 1.25 -7.16 5.17
N PRO A 244 2.29 -6.42 4.75
CA PRO A 244 2.97 -5.47 5.62
C PRO A 244 2.08 -4.25 5.87
N ILE A 245 2.22 -3.61 7.05
CA ILE A 245 1.48 -2.38 7.38
C ILE A 245 1.78 -1.20 6.46
N SER A 246 2.86 -1.27 5.66
CA SER A 246 3.20 -0.23 4.68
C SER A 246 2.15 -0.09 3.58
N VAL A 247 1.35 -1.14 3.32
CA VAL A 247 0.26 -1.10 2.33
C VAL A 247 -0.86 -0.13 2.73
N LEU A 248 -0.99 0.20 4.01
CA LEU A 248 -2.04 1.09 4.51
C LEU A 248 -1.78 2.59 4.26
N ASP A 249 -0.62 2.96 3.71
CA ASP A 249 -0.21 4.35 3.43
C ASP A 249 -0.48 5.33 4.59
N LEU A 250 -0.25 4.87 5.82
CA LEU A 250 -0.52 5.62 7.04
C LEU A 250 0.41 6.84 7.21
N SER A 251 -0.10 7.86 7.90
CA SER A 251 0.62 9.02 8.35
C SER A 251 1.86 8.66 9.17
N VAL A 252 2.86 9.54 9.16
CA VAL A 252 4.11 9.35 9.90
C VAL A 252 3.85 9.10 11.40
N ARG A 253 2.82 9.74 11.96
CA ARG A 253 2.45 9.58 13.38
C ARG A 253 1.89 8.19 13.67
N ALA A 254 0.92 7.73 12.88
CA ALA A 254 0.34 6.39 13.01
C ALA A 254 1.41 5.31 12.80
N ARG A 255 2.23 5.45 11.75
CA ARG A 255 3.35 4.54 11.46
C ARG A 255 4.36 4.45 12.59
N LYS A 256 4.75 5.59 13.19
CA LYS A 256 5.68 5.62 14.31
C LYS A 256 5.11 4.95 15.56
N ALA A 257 3.82 5.12 15.83
CA ALA A 257 3.16 4.45 16.94
C ALA A 257 3.08 2.93 16.75
N LEU A 258 2.70 2.46 15.55
CA LEU A 258 2.68 1.03 15.23
C LEU A 258 4.07 0.40 15.30
N GLN A 259 5.11 1.14 14.86
CA GLN A 259 6.50 0.72 15.00
C GLN A 259 6.90 0.56 16.47
N MET A 260 6.46 1.45 17.37
CA MET A 260 6.72 1.33 18.81
C MET A 260 6.00 0.13 19.44
N LEU A 261 4.83 -0.25 18.92
CA LEU A 261 4.09 -1.44 19.32
C LEU A 261 4.60 -2.73 18.68
N GLY A 262 5.58 -2.63 17.77
CA GLY A 262 6.13 -3.77 17.05
C GLY A 262 5.14 -4.42 16.08
N VAL A 263 4.14 -3.67 15.61
CA VAL A 263 3.15 -4.14 14.64
C VAL A 263 3.73 -3.94 13.24
N LEU A 264 3.88 -5.04 12.49
CA LEU A 264 4.54 -5.07 11.19
C LEU A 264 3.64 -5.62 10.07
N SER A 265 2.57 -6.33 10.43
CA SER A 265 1.62 -6.92 9.48
C SER A 265 0.17 -6.50 9.76
N LEU A 266 -0.68 -6.64 8.75
CA LEU A 266 -2.12 -6.37 8.88
C LEU A 266 -2.79 -7.30 9.90
N GLY A 267 -2.37 -8.57 9.97
CA GLY A 267 -2.88 -9.50 10.96
C GLY A 267 -2.54 -9.07 12.39
N GLU A 268 -1.28 -8.71 12.64
CA GLU A 268 -0.86 -8.19 13.96
C GLU A 268 -1.61 -6.91 14.35
N LEU A 269 -1.96 -6.06 13.39
CA LEU A 269 -2.73 -4.85 13.63
C LEU A 269 -4.20 -5.18 13.96
N ALA A 270 -4.82 -6.11 13.22
CA ALA A 270 -6.21 -6.53 13.44
C ALA A 270 -6.42 -7.18 14.82
N ALA A 271 -5.39 -7.83 15.37
CA ALA A 271 -5.46 -8.39 16.73
C ALA A 271 -5.29 -7.36 17.86
N ARG A 272 -5.00 -6.09 17.56
CA ARG A 272 -4.89 -5.03 18.57
C ARG A 272 -6.25 -4.44 18.90
N THR A 273 -6.38 -4.02 20.15
CA THR A 273 -7.54 -3.27 20.64
C THR A 273 -7.31 -1.77 20.51
N GLU A 274 -8.39 -1.00 20.44
CA GLU A 274 -8.31 0.46 20.39
C GLU A 274 -7.59 1.05 21.61
N ALA A 275 -7.85 0.48 22.79
CA ALA A 275 -7.22 0.88 24.04
C ALA A 275 -5.70 0.68 24.03
N GLU A 276 -5.22 -0.41 23.41
CA GLU A 276 -3.78 -0.65 23.24
C GLU A 276 -3.11 0.39 22.36
N LEU A 277 -3.78 0.80 21.27
CA LEU A 277 -3.28 1.83 20.37
C LEU A 277 -3.27 3.21 21.06
N LEU A 278 -4.35 3.58 21.75
CA LEU A 278 -4.45 4.84 22.50
C LEU A 278 -3.50 4.92 23.70
N GLY A 279 -2.98 3.79 24.19
CA GLY A 279 -1.95 3.74 25.23
C GLY A 279 -0.57 4.22 24.77
N VAL A 280 -0.33 4.40 23.47
CA VAL A 280 0.99 4.80 22.95
C VAL A 280 1.23 6.30 23.13
N LYS A 281 2.39 6.65 23.68
CA LYS A 281 2.80 8.04 23.87
C LYS A 281 2.82 8.79 22.53
N ASN A 282 2.14 9.93 22.46
CA ASN A 282 1.97 10.76 21.25
C ASN A 282 1.11 10.13 20.13
N PHE A 283 0.36 9.07 20.44
CA PHE A 283 -0.72 8.57 19.60
C PHE A 283 -2.04 9.19 20.07
N GLY A 284 -2.96 9.48 19.15
CA GLY A 284 -4.20 10.17 19.45
C GLY A 284 -5.33 9.75 18.52
N GLN A 285 -6.54 10.26 18.80
CA GLN A 285 -7.78 9.81 18.15
C GLN A 285 -7.72 9.89 16.62
N THR A 286 -7.14 10.96 16.06
CA THR A 286 -7.03 11.12 14.59
C THR A 286 -6.23 10.00 13.93
N SER A 287 -5.16 9.51 14.57
CA SER A 287 -4.37 8.40 14.03
C SER A 287 -5.05 7.04 14.24
N LEU A 288 -5.93 6.93 15.25
CA LEU A 288 -6.78 5.76 15.43
C LEU A 288 -7.86 5.67 14.35
N ASP A 289 -8.53 6.79 14.07
CA ASP A 289 -9.58 6.86 13.06
C ASP A 289 -9.00 6.57 11.67
N GLU A 290 -7.83 7.14 11.36
CA GLU A 290 -7.06 6.84 10.14
C GLU A 290 -6.75 5.33 10.00
N ILE A 291 -6.29 4.68 11.07
CA ILE A 291 -6.00 3.23 11.05
C ILE A 291 -7.28 2.43 10.78
N LYS A 292 -8.40 2.79 11.41
CA LYS A 292 -9.67 2.08 11.21
C LYS A 292 -10.16 2.21 9.78
N GLU A 293 -10.13 3.41 9.22
CA GLU A 293 -10.52 3.66 7.83
C GLU A 293 -9.71 2.79 6.87
N ARG A 294 -8.37 2.78 7.00
CA ARG A 294 -7.49 2.01 6.12
C ARG A 294 -7.59 0.49 6.32
N LEU A 295 -7.97 0.01 7.51
CA LEU A 295 -8.20 -1.42 7.74
C LEU A 295 -9.46 -1.92 7.03
N VAL A 296 -10.50 -1.07 6.92
CA VAL A 296 -11.76 -1.42 6.24
C VAL A 296 -11.52 -1.71 4.76
N ASP A 297 -10.59 -0.99 4.11
CA ASP A 297 -10.18 -1.23 2.71
C ASP A 297 -9.61 -2.64 2.48
N HIS A 298 -9.16 -3.30 3.55
CA HIS A 298 -8.64 -4.66 3.54
C HIS A 298 -9.58 -5.68 4.19
N GLU A 299 -10.84 -5.32 4.41
CA GLU A 299 -11.86 -6.14 5.08
C GLU A 299 -11.47 -6.53 6.51
N LEU A 300 -10.59 -5.73 7.14
CA LEU A 300 -10.11 -5.92 8.49
C LEU A 300 -10.75 -4.91 9.44
N SER A 301 -10.82 -5.30 10.72
CA SER A 301 -11.11 -4.37 11.80
C SER A 301 -10.21 -4.68 12.98
N LEU A 302 -10.03 -3.69 13.87
CA LEU A 302 -9.41 -3.91 15.16
C LEU A 302 -10.23 -4.89 16.00
N LYS A 303 -9.56 -5.50 16.98
CA LYS A 303 -10.18 -6.42 17.93
C LYS A 303 -11.09 -5.64 18.89
N THR A 304 -12.36 -6.01 18.93
CA THR A 304 -13.32 -5.51 19.90
C THR A 304 -13.27 -6.36 21.16
N LEU A 305 -13.14 -5.74 22.33
CA LEU A 305 -13.36 -6.42 23.60
C LEU A 305 -14.88 -6.43 23.83
N GLU A 306 -15.49 -7.62 23.79
CA GLU A 306 -16.81 -7.84 24.40
C GLU A 306 -16.69 -7.87 25.94
#